data_AF-A0A819GW41-F1
#
_entry.id   AF-A0A819GW41-F1
#
_cell.length_a   1.000
_cell.length_b   1.000
_cell.length_c   1.000
_cell.angle_alpha   90.00
_cell.angle_beta   90.00
_cell.angle_gamma   90.00
#
_symmetry.space_group_name_H-M   'P 1'
#
loop_
_entity.id
_entity.type
_entity.pdbx_description
1 polymer ?
#
loop_
_entity_poly.entity_id
_entity_poly.type
_entity_poly.pdbx_seq_one_letter_code
_entity_poly.pdbx_strand_id
1 'polypeptide(L)'
;MEAAAIVAIALSNGGGEPPDWPDFIGIVLLLLINATIGYIEKYRAGNAVKALMASLAPECRVKRNNGIWSTIQASELVPGDIVAIKLGNIVPADARIVSSPGGTISLDQAALTGESLPASKTIGDTILSSTICKQGECEAIIIATGMNTEFGRAAKIVDGARDEAIVTRITAIEELAAVTILCSDKTGTLTQNKLVIDKDTIVKYTDVEPNDIIRYAAYACNQENSDAIDTCVLDSFGKADSIDEMIIVKSFCPFDPTTKRTEVIYQEKSSIKVKMITGDQLEIAKETGRRLGMGDVMYVYEDIINSKDGQQSSIDEDKINKTVLEADGFASVFPNHKFEIVERLQDMGHLVAMTGDGVNDAPALAKANVGVAVSDACDAARSAAAIVLTEPGLSIIIDAVHAYAFSTYNEGFGSS
;
A
#
# COMPACT_ATOMS: atom_id res chain seq x y z
N MET A 1 -12.43 -10.84 -17.41
CA MET A 1 -12.79 -11.72 -18.54
C MET A 1 -13.72 -11.04 -19.53
N GLU A 2 -14.77 -10.34 -19.11
CA GLU A 2 -15.65 -9.55 -20.02
C GLU A 2 -14.89 -8.47 -20.81
N ALA A 3 -13.84 -7.88 -20.21
CA ALA A 3 -12.93 -6.96 -20.89
C ALA A 3 -12.20 -7.60 -22.08
N ALA A 4 -11.96 -8.92 -22.09
CA ALA A 4 -11.27 -9.58 -23.20
C ALA A 4 -12.15 -9.67 -24.47
N ALA A 5 -13.47 -9.84 -24.31
CA ALA A 5 -14.41 -9.85 -25.44
C ALA A 5 -14.53 -8.46 -26.08
N ILE A 6 -14.51 -7.40 -25.26
CA ILE A 6 -14.54 -6.01 -25.72
C ILE A 6 -13.22 -5.65 -26.42
N VAL A 7 -12.08 -6.10 -25.86
CA VAL A 7 -10.75 -5.88 -26.43
C VAL A 7 -10.57 -6.61 -27.77
N ALA A 8 -11.15 -7.80 -27.94
CA ALA A 8 -11.15 -8.51 -29.23
C ALA A 8 -11.87 -7.71 -30.33
N ILE A 9 -13.03 -7.13 -30.04
CA ILE A 9 -13.74 -6.24 -31.00
C ILE A 9 -12.97 -4.94 -31.25
N ALA A 10 -12.38 -4.36 -30.21
CA ALA A 10 -11.66 -3.08 -30.32
C ALA A 10 -10.38 -3.20 -31.15
N LEU A 11 -9.64 -4.32 -31.03
CA LEU A 11 -8.40 -4.56 -31.77
C LEU A 11 -8.66 -5.09 -33.19
N SER A 12 -9.72 -5.87 -33.42
CA SER A 12 -10.06 -6.43 -34.75
C SER A 12 -10.58 -5.37 -35.75
N ASN A 13 -11.01 -4.19 -35.27
CA ASN A 13 -11.49 -3.09 -36.15
C ASN A 13 -10.39 -2.09 -36.59
N GLY A 14 -9.12 -2.33 -36.25
CA GLY A 14 -8.00 -1.45 -36.64
C GLY A 14 -7.19 -2.05 -37.79
N GLY A 15 -7.40 -1.57 -39.02
CA GLY A 15 -6.54 -1.94 -40.16
C GLY A 15 -7.23 -2.22 -41.50
N GLY A 16 -8.56 -2.15 -41.59
CA GLY A 16 -9.29 -2.39 -42.83
C GLY A 16 -9.61 -3.86 -43.13
N GLU A 17 -9.34 -4.78 -42.19
CA GLU A 17 -9.82 -6.17 -42.23
C GLU A 17 -11.24 -6.28 -41.63
N PRO A 18 -12.07 -7.25 -42.08
CA PRO A 18 -13.41 -7.42 -41.55
C PRO A 18 -13.38 -7.94 -40.09
N PRO A 19 -14.28 -7.46 -39.22
CA PRO A 19 -14.30 -7.84 -37.81
C PRO A 19 -14.49 -9.36 -37.59
N ASP A 20 -13.75 -9.92 -36.64
CA ASP A 20 -13.76 -11.34 -36.25
C ASP A 20 -15.01 -11.71 -35.41
N TRP A 21 -16.18 -11.60 -36.04
CA TRP A 21 -17.46 -12.01 -35.46
C TRP A 21 -17.49 -13.46 -34.93
N PRO A 22 -16.83 -14.46 -35.56
CA PRO A 22 -16.85 -15.83 -35.05
C PRO A 22 -16.24 -15.96 -33.64
N ASP A 23 -15.13 -15.28 -33.38
CA ASP A 23 -14.43 -15.35 -32.10
C ASP A 23 -15.22 -14.64 -31.00
N PHE A 24 -15.83 -13.49 -31.32
CA PHE A 24 -16.71 -12.79 -30.39
C PHE A 24 -17.92 -13.65 -29.99
N ILE A 25 -18.60 -14.26 -30.96
CA ILE A 25 -19.73 -15.15 -30.71
C ILE A 25 -19.29 -16.36 -29.87
N GLY A 26 -18.12 -16.92 -30.16
CA GLY A 26 -17.52 -18.01 -29.38
C GLY A 26 -17.29 -17.64 -27.92
N ILE A 27 -16.69 -16.47 -27.66
CA ILE A 27 -16.43 -15.99 -26.29
C ILE A 27 -17.73 -15.71 -25.53
N VAL A 28 -18.70 -15.05 -26.17
CA VAL A 28 -20.00 -14.74 -25.53
C VAL A 28 -20.75 -16.03 -25.19
N LEU A 29 -20.76 -17.02 -26.09
CA LEU A 29 -21.45 -18.29 -25.86
C LEU A 29 -20.77 -19.10 -24.74
N LEU A 30 -19.43 -19.09 -24.67
CA LEU A 30 -18.67 -19.70 -23.58
C LEU A 30 -18.96 -19.00 -22.23
N LEU A 31 -19.06 -17.67 -22.22
CA LEU A 31 -19.43 -16.91 -21.01
C LEU A 31 -20.85 -17.25 -20.54
N LEU A 32 -21.82 -17.35 -21.47
CA LEU A 32 -23.19 -17.74 -21.14
C LEU A 32 -23.25 -19.16 -20.55
N ILE A 33 -22.48 -20.10 -21.09
CA ILE A 33 -22.40 -21.47 -20.56
C ILE A 33 -21.79 -21.44 -19.15
N ASN A 34 -20.65 -20.76 -18.95
CA ASN A 34 -20.01 -20.68 -17.64
C ASN A 34 -20.89 -19.98 -16.59
N ALA A 35 -21.57 -18.90 -16.97
CA ALA A 35 -22.52 -18.20 -16.10
C ALA A 35 -23.73 -19.09 -15.75
N THR A 36 -24.24 -19.85 -16.73
CA THR A 36 -25.38 -20.77 -16.51
C THR A 36 -24.98 -21.91 -15.58
N ILE A 37 -23.82 -22.53 -15.78
CA ILE A 37 -23.29 -23.58 -14.90
C ILE A 37 -23.08 -23.01 -13.49
N GLY A 38 -22.41 -21.86 -13.38
CA GLY A 38 -22.17 -21.20 -12.09
C GLY A 38 -23.46 -20.81 -11.38
N TYR A 39 -24.50 -20.38 -12.11
CA TYR A 39 -25.82 -20.11 -11.54
C TYR A 39 -26.50 -21.38 -11.03
N ILE A 40 -26.48 -22.46 -11.81
CA ILE A 40 -27.07 -23.75 -11.43
C ILE A 40 -26.37 -24.33 -10.19
N GLU A 41 -25.04 -24.28 -10.14
CA GLU A 41 -24.26 -24.73 -8.98
C GLU A 41 -24.58 -23.93 -7.72
N LYS A 42 -24.57 -22.58 -7.82
CA LYS A 42 -24.95 -21.70 -6.71
C LYS A 42 -26.38 -21.97 -6.24
N TYR A 43 -27.31 -22.19 -7.16
CA TYR A 43 -28.71 -22.47 -6.82
C TYR A 43 -28.86 -23.83 -6.10
N ARG A 44 -28.16 -24.87 -6.58
CA ARG A 44 -28.15 -26.20 -5.94
C ARG A 44 -27.50 -26.15 -4.55
N ALA A 45 -26.36 -25.46 -4.42
CA ALA A 45 -25.68 -25.27 -3.14
C ALA A 45 -26.58 -24.52 -2.14
N GLY A 46 -27.24 -23.44 -2.57
CA GLY A 46 -28.18 -22.70 -1.73
C GLY A 46 -29.36 -23.55 -1.24
N ASN A 47 -29.93 -24.40 -2.09
CA ASN A 47 -31.02 -25.30 -1.69
C ASN A 47 -30.55 -26.40 -0.73
N ALA A 48 -29.35 -26.95 -0.92
CA ALA A 48 -28.77 -27.94 0.00
C ALA A 48 -28.54 -27.33 1.39
N VAL A 49 -28.01 -26.10 1.45
CA VAL A 49 -27.81 -25.37 2.71
C VAL A 49 -29.15 -25.07 3.39
N LYS A 50 -30.18 -24.64 2.64
CA LYS A 50 -31.53 -24.42 3.21
C LYS A 50 -32.12 -25.70 3.81
N ALA A 51 -31.98 -26.84 3.15
CA ALA A 51 -32.47 -28.13 3.66
C ALA A 51 -31.72 -28.57 4.93
N LEU A 52 -30.39 -28.35 4.98
CA LEU A 52 -29.57 -28.58 6.17
C LEU A 52 -30.00 -27.66 7.33
N MET A 53 -30.19 -26.38 7.08
CA MET A 53 -30.64 -25.41 8.09
C MET A 53 -32.03 -25.75 8.64
N ALA A 54 -32.94 -26.26 7.80
CA ALA A 54 -34.25 -26.73 8.24
C ALA A 54 -34.19 -27.97 9.15
N SER A 55 -33.18 -28.83 8.97
CA SER A 55 -32.96 -30.02 9.82
C SER A 55 -32.30 -29.70 11.18
N LEU A 56 -31.66 -28.53 11.29
CA LEU A 56 -31.03 -28.01 12.50
C LEU A 56 -31.96 -27.06 13.27
N ALA A 57 -33.19 -26.85 12.77
CA ALA A 57 -34.13 -25.93 13.38
C ALA A 57 -34.51 -26.41 14.80
N PRO A 58 -34.50 -25.52 15.80
CA PRO A 58 -34.81 -25.90 17.16
C PRO A 58 -36.24 -26.42 17.29
N GLU A 59 -36.39 -27.59 17.91
CA GLU A 59 -37.68 -28.23 18.18
C GLU A 59 -38.23 -27.86 19.56
N CYS A 60 -39.55 -27.80 19.68
CA CYS A 60 -40.24 -27.53 20.93
C CYS A 60 -41.47 -28.43 21.11
N ARG A 61 -41.79 -28.74 22.38
CA ARG A 61 -43.00 -29.51 22.71
C ARG A 61 -44.16 -28.55 22.95
N VAL A 62 -45.19 -28.68 22.13
CA VAL A 62 -46.38 -27.84 22.15
C VAL A 62 -47.64 -28.68 22.40
N LYS A 63 -48.62 -28.07 23.07
CA LYS A 63 -49.97 -28.57 23.26
C LYS A 63 -50.94 -27.58 22.64
N ARG A 64 -51.62 -28.02 21.57
CA ARG A 64 -52.63 -27.25 20.84
C ARG A 64 -54.05 -27.70 21.23
N ASN A 65 -55.07 -27.19 20.54
CA ASN A 65 -56.50 -27.40 20.83
C ASN A 65 -56.95 -28.88 20.98
N ASN A 66 -56.18 -29.83 20.48
CA ASN A 66 -56.42 -31.27 20.61
C ASN A 66 -55.99 -31.83 21.99
N GLY A 67 -55.33 -31.04 22.84
CA GLY A 67 -54.88 -31.45 24.18
C GLY A 67 -53.73 -32.47 24.17
N ILE A 68 -53.22 -32.83 23.01
CA ILE A 68 -52.15 -33.81 22.82
C ILE A 68 -50.83 -33.06 22.69
N TRP A 69 -49.80 -33.55 23.38
CA TRP A 69 -48.44 -33.04 23.24
C TRP A 69 -47.84 -33.50 21.93
N SER A 70 -47.37 -32.55 21.13
CA SER A 70 -46.68 -32.78 19.85
C SER A 70 -45.36 -32.02 19.83
N THR A 71 -44.38 -32.53 19.11
CA THR A 71 -43.11 -31.81 18.87
C THR A 71 -43.22 -31.12 17.52
N ILE A 72 -42.96 -29.81 17.49
CA ILE A 72 -42.95 -29.00 16.27
C ILE A 72 -41.68 -28.15 16.22
N GLN A 73 -41.36 -27.62 15.04
CA GLN A 73 -40.28 -26.64 14.91
C GLN A 73 -40.69 -25.32 15.58
N ALA A 74 -39.74 -24.66 16.25
CA ALA A 74 -39.99 -23.38 16.94
C ALA A 74 -40.47 -22.27 15.98
N SER A 75 -40.14 -22.37 14.69
CA SER A 75 -40.62 -21.47 13.63
C SER A 75 -42.12 -21.55 13.37
N GLU A 76 -42.77 -22.67 13.73
CA GLU A 76 -44.20 -22.89 13.55
C GLU A 76 -45.03 -22.51 14.78
N LEU A 77 -44.39 -22.02 15.85
CA LEU A 77 -45.08 -21.56 17.05
C LEU A 77 -45.92 -20.31 16.76
N VAL A 78 -47.12 -20.30 17.32
CA VAL A 78 -48.02 -19.14 17.26
C VAL A 78 -48.41 -18.68 18.66
N PRO A 79 -48.67 -17.38 18.87
CA PRO A 79 -49.24 -16.90 20.12
C PRO A 79 -50.51 -17.65 20.51
N GLY A 80 -50.60 -18.06 21.78
CA GLY A 80 -51.68 -18.91 22.32
C GLY A 80 -51.32 -20.40 22.41
N ASP A 81 -50.25 -20.85 21.76
CA ASP A 81 -49.74 -22.21 21.94
C ASP A 81 -49.22 -22.42 23.37
N ILE A 82 -49.46 -23.61 23.96
CA ILE A 82 -48.89 -23.97 25.27
C ILE A 82 -47.64 -24.80 25.04
N VAL A 83 -46.50 -24.36 25.55
CA VAL A 83 -45.21 -25.05 25.43
C VAL A 83 -44.76 -25.60 26.78
N ALA A 84 -44.09 -26.75 26.74
CA ALA A 84 -43.44 -27.33 27.92
C ALA A 84 -41.93 -27.02 27.89
N ILE A 85 -41.44 -26.36 28.94
CA ILE A 85 -40.04 -25.97 29.08
C ILE A 85 -39.43 -26.79 30.20
N LYS A 86 -38.40 -27.56 29.86
CA LYS A 86 -37.66 -28.41 30.79
C LYS A 86 -36.27 -27.88 31.03
N LEU A 87 -35.63 -28.43 32.07
CA LEU A 87 -34.23 -28.22 32.38
C LEU A 87 -33.35 -28.36 31.11
N GLY A 88 -32.51 -27.34 30.86
CA GLY A 88 -31.57 -27.30 29.74
C GLY A 88 -32.18 -26.91 28.40
N ASN A 89 -33.50 -26.71 28.30
CA ASN A 89 -34.11 -26.24 27.06
C ASN A 89 -34.02 -24.71 26.94
N ILE A 90 -33.89 -24.26 25.70
CA ILE A 90 -33.98 -22.85 25.32
C ILE A 90 -35.46 -22.49 25.20
N VAL A 91 -35.84 -21.34 25.73
CA VAL A 91 -37.19 -20.80 25.59
C VAL A 91 -37.37 -20.30 24.14
N PRO A 92 -38.29 -20.88 23.34
CA PRO A 92 -38.34 -20.63 21.89
C PRO A 92 -38.98 -19.29 21.52
N ALA A 93 -39.81 -18.73 22.38
CA ALA A 93 -40.60 -17.53 22.16
C ALA A 93 -40.99 -16.92 23.51
N ASP A 94 -41.38 -15.64 23.53
CA ASP A 94 -41.80 -15.00 24.78
C ASP A 94 -43.12 -15.63 25.26
N ALA A 95 -43.14 -16.08 26.50
CA ALA A 95 -44.23 -16.89 27.03
C ALA A 95 -44.59 -16.49 28.47
N ARG A 96 -45.80 -16.82 28.92
CA ARG A 96 -46.26 -16.63 30.29
C ARG A 96 -46.40 -17.96 31.00
N ILE A 97 -45.85 -18.10 32.20
CA ILE A 97 -45.94 -19.35 32.95
C ILE A 97 -47.38 -19.58 33.40
N VAL A 98 -47.95 -20.72 33.00
CA VAL A 98 -49.31 -21.15 33.37
C VAL A 98 -49.26 -22.15 34.52
N SER A 99 -48.28 -23.05 34.51
CA SER A 99 -48.11 -24.06 35.55
C SER A 99 -46.63 -24.37 35.75
N SER A 100 -46.21 -24.56 37.00
CA SER A 100 -44.87 -25.06 37.32
C SER A 100 -44.98 -26.08 38.47
N PRO A 101 -44.74 -27.38 38.20
CA PRO A 101 -44.80 -28.42 39.23
C PRO A 101 -43.85 -28.17 40.42
N GLY A 102 -42.72 -27.49 40.18
CA GLY A 102 -41.71 -27.14 41.19
C GLY A 102 -41.89 -25.77 41.85
N GLY A 103 -42.97 -25.05 41.55
CA GLY A 103 -43.30 -23.73 42.10
C GLY A 103 -42.45 -22.56 41.59
N THR A 104 -41.17 -22.79 41.30
CA THR A 104 -40.25 -21.79 40.72
C THR A 104 -39.43 -22.41 39.58
N ILE A 105 -39.16 -21.61 38.55
CA ILE A 105 -38.25 -21.95 37.45
C ILE A 105 -37.11 -20.93 37.44
N SER A 106 -35.88 -21.39 37.22
CA SER A 106 -34.69 -20.54 37.13
C SER A 106 -34.22 -20.46 35.69
N LEU A 107 -34.15 -19.23 35.16
CA LEU A 107 -33.76 -18.96 33.78
C LEU A 107 -32.45 -18.18 33.74
N ASP A 108 -31.53 -18.64 32.91
CA ASP A 108 -30.33 -17.90 32.55
C ASP A 108 -30.70 -16.84 31.50
N GLN A 109 -30.62 -15.59 31.93
CA GLN A 109 -30.90 -14.42 31.11
C GLN A 109 -29.62 -13.66 30.76
N ALA A 110 -28.43 -14.23 30.97
CA ALA A 110 -27.15 -13.56 30.71
C ALA A 110 -27.04 -13.08 29.26
N ALA A 111 -27.58 -13.84 28.31
CA ALA A 111 -27.58 -13.48 26.90
C ALA A 111 -28.44 -12.26 26.56
N LEU A 112 -29.45 -11.93 27.37
CA LEU A 112 -30.40 -10.85 27.11
C LEU A 112 -30.20 -9.63 28.02
N THR A 113 -29.88 -9.88 29.30
CA THR A 113 -29.81 -8.85 30.36
C THR A 113 -28.39 -8.62 30.85
N GLY A 114 -27.43 -9.49 30.52
CA GLY A 114 -26.05 -9.43 31.03
C GLY A 114 -25.89 -9.83 32.50
N GLU A 115 -26.98 -10.14 33.22
CA GLU A 115 -26.92 -10.59 34.60
C GLU A 115 -26.35 -12.01 34.68
N SER A 116 -25.34 -12.20 35.53
CA SER A 116 -24.65 -13.50 35.67
C SER A 116 -25.40 -14.50 36.55
N LEU A 117 -26.37 -14.03 37.35
CA LEU A 117 -27.16 -14.89 38.22
C LEU A 117 -28.48 -15.27 37.54
N PRO A 118 -28.85 -16.57 37.52
CA PRO A 118 -30.13 -17.01 36.98
C PRO A 118 -31.32 -16.39 37.72
N ALA A 119 -32.29 -15.86 36.97
CA ALA A 119 -33.49 -15.24 37.52
C ALA A 119 -34.55 -16.31 37.86
N SER A 120 -35.05 -16.29 39.09
CA SER A 120 -36.16 -17.15 39.52
C SER A 120 -37.52 -16.54 39.13
N LYS A 121 -38.37 -17.33 38.49
CA LYS A 121 -39.71 -16.95 38.02
C LYS A 121 -40.78 -17.89 38.58
N THR A 122 -41.98 -17.38 38.76
CA THR A 122 -43.15 -18.06 39.32
C THR A 122 -44.33 -18.06 38.35
N ILE A 123 -45.43 -18.70 38.72
CA ILE A 123 -46.65 -18.74 37.89
C ILE A 123 -47.17 -17.31 37.64
N GLY A 124 -47.47 -17.00 36.38
CA GLY A 124 -47.90 -15.67 35.94
C GLY A 124 -46.77 -14.79 35.41
N ASP A 125 -45.51 -15.10 35.74
CA ASP A 125 -44.37 -14.35 35.23
C ASP A 125 -44.12 -14.62 33.74
N THR A 126 -43.55 -13.62 33.07
CA THR A 126 -43.16 -13.72 31.66
C THR A 126 -41.72 -14.22 31.56
N ILE A 127 -41.53 -15.15 30.65
CA ILE A 127 -40.24 -15.74 30.30
C ILE A 127 -39.91 -15.36 28.86
N LEU A 128 -38.62 -15.10 28.61
CA LEU A 128 -38.18 -14.42 27.40
C LEU A 128 -37.52 -15.42 26.45
N SER A 129 -37.72 -15.21 25.16
CA SER A 129 -37.06 -15.97 24.08
C SER A 129 -35.53 -15.92 24.23
N SER A 130 -34.87 -17.00 23.82
CA SER A 130 -33.40 -17.17 23.91
C SER A 130 -32.82 -17.27 25.32
N THR A 131 -33.64 -17.36 26.37
CA THR A 131 -33.20 -17.70 27.73
C THR A 131 -33.09 -19.21 27.91
N ILE A 132 -32.21 -19.69 28.80
CA ILE A 132 -31.98 -21.12 29.03
C ILE A 132 -32.52 -21.52 30.40
N CYS A 133 -33.34 -22.57 30.46
CA CYS A 133 -33.79 -23.11 31.74
C CYS A 133 -32.65 -23.81 32.50
N LYS A 134 -32.24 -23.26 33.64
CA LYS A 134 -31.17 -23.81 34.50
C LYS A 134 -31.70 -24.71 35.60
N GLN A 135 -32.92 -24.47 36.10
CA GLN A 135 -33.56 -25.30 37.13
C GLN A 135 -35.09 -25.24 37.00
N GLY A 136 -35.74 -26.38 37.27
CA GLY A 136 -37.20 -26.49 37.24
C GLY A 136 -37.78 -26.83 35.86
N GLU A 137 -39.10 -26.97 35.83
CA GLU A 137 -39.88 -27.16 34.60
C GLU A 137 -41.19 -26.39 34.71
N CYS A 138 -41.70 -25.94 33.57
CA CYS A 138 -42.97 -25.23 33.50
C CYS A 138 -43.71 -25.46 32.18
N GLU A 139 -45.02 -25.26 32.24
CA GLU A 139 -45.87 -25.07 31.06
C GLU A 139 -46.15 -23.58 30.92
N ALA A 140 -45.91 -23.03 29.73
CA ALA A 140 -46.06 -21.62 29.45
C ALA A 140 -46.87 -21.39 28.17
N ILE A 141 -47.69 -20.34 28.15
CA ILE A 141 -48.44 -19.94 26.96
C ILE A 141 -47.66 -18.89 26.18
N ILE A 142 -47.48 -19.11 24.87
CA ILE A 142 -46.75 -18.17 24.00
C ILE A 142 -47.54 -16.86 23.88
N ILE A 143 -46.86 -15.74 24.10
CA ILE A 143 -47.42 -14.38 24.01
C ILE A 143 -46.97 -13.71 22.71
N ALA A 144 -45.70 -13.86 22.34
CA ALA A 144 -45.12 -13.23 21.16
C ALA A 144 -44.04 -14.12 20.51
N THR A 145 -43.92 -14.06 19.19
CA THR A 145 -42.98 -14.87 18.39
C THR A 145 -42.18 -14.01 17.40
N GLY A 146 -41.01 -14.51 16.99
CA GLY A 146 -40.15 -13.85 15.99
C GLY A 146 -39.76 -12.42 16.35
N MET A 147 -39.92 -11.49 15.41
CA MET A 147 -39.56 -10.07 15.59
C MET A 147 -40.42 -9.33 16.63
N ASN A 148 -41.51 -9.93 17.09
CA ASN A 148 -42.38 -9.35 18.11
C ASN A 148 -41.96 -9.70 19.54
N THR A 149 -40.98 -10.60 19.72
CA THR A 149 -40.38 -10.85 21.05
C THR A 149 -39.51 -9.68 21.49
N GLU A 150 -39.24 -9.59 22.78
CA GLU A 150 -38.32 -8.58 23.34
C GLU A 150 -36.92 -8.68 22.70
N PHE A 151 -36.42 -9.90 22.48
CA PHE A 151 -35.17 -10.13 21.75
C PHE A 151 -35.27 -9.68 20.27
N GLY A 152 -36.38 -10.01 19.59
CA GLY A 152 -36.59 -9.64 18.18
C GLY A 152 -36.72 -8.13 17.96
N ARG A 153 -37.31 -7.41 18.92
CA ARG A 153 -37.40 -5.94 18.90
C ARG A 153 -36.03 -5.30 19.10
N ALA A 154 -35.23 -5.78 20.05
CA ALA A 154 -33.87 -5.32 20.26
C ALA A 154 -33.00 -5.54 19.01
N ALA A 155 -33.10 -6.73 18.39
CA ALA A 155 -32.40 -7.05 17.15
C ALA A 155 -32.77 -6.12 15.98
N LYS A 156 -34.04 -5.68 15.89
CA LYS A 156 -34.50 -4.74 14.86
C LYS A 156 -33.85 -3.36 14.96
N ILE A 157 -33.53 -2.90 16.18
CA ILE A 157 -32.89 -1.61 16.42
C ILE A 157 -31.42 -1.66 15.97
N VAL A 158 -30.74 -2.79 16.22
CA VAL A 158 -29.35 -3.03 15.77
C VAL A 158 -29.26 -3.11 14.24
N ASP A 159 -30.28 -3.66 13.59
CA ASP A 159 -30.30 -3.80 12.11
C ASP A 159 -30.30 -2.44 11.37
N GLY A 160 -30.72 -1.37 12.04
CA GLY A 160 -30.69 0.00 11.49
C GLY A 160 -29.35 0.73 11.63
N ALA A 161 -28.39 0.21 12.41
CA ALA A 161 -27.09 0.84 12.69
C ALA A 161 -25.95 0.26 11.82
N ARG A 162 -26.29 -0.28 10.66
CA ARG A 162 -25.50 -1.35 10.01
C ARG A 162 -24.16 -0.97 9.40
N ASP A 163 -23.80 0.31 9.24
CA ASP A 163 -22.64 0.62 8.39
C ASP A 163 -21.35 1.03 9.12
N GLU A 164 -21.36 1.38 10.42
CA GLU A 164 -20.14 1.94 11.05
C GLU A 164 -19.83 1.48 12.50
N ALA A 165 -20.71 0.72 13.17
CA ALA A 165 -20.48 0.30 14.56
C ALA A 165 -20.89 -1.16 14.83
N ILE A 166 -19.98 -1.94 15.42
CA ILE A 166 -20.24 -3.32 15.85
C ILE A 166 -20.63 -3.33 17.33
N VAL A 167 -21.87 -3.68 17.63
CA VAL A 167 -22.35 -3.85 19.01
C VAL A 167 -22.14 -5.30 19.44
N THR A 168 -21.21 -5.51 20.38
CA THR A 168 -20.91 -6.85 20.91
C THR A 168 -21.81 -7.27 22.08
N ARG A 169 -22.45 -6.30 22.75
CA ARG A 169 -23.40 -6.50 23.86
C ARG A 169 -24.61 -5.59 23.68
N ILE A 170 -25.81 -6.15 23.57
CA ILE A 170 -27.04 -5.37 23.32
C ILE A 170 -27.32 -4.40 24.48
N THR A 171 -27.03 -4.77 25.72
CA THR A 171 -27.18 -3.90 26.91
C THR A 171 -26.34 -2.63 26.83
N ALA A 172 -25.23 -2.64 26.08
CA ALA A 172 -24.41 -1.45 25.88
C ALA A 172 -25.17 -0.34 25.16
N ILE A 173 -26.22 -0.65 24.38
CA ILE A 173 -27.05 0.36 23.70
C ILE A 173 -27.89 1.14 24.71
N GLU A 174 -28.48 0.46 25.69
CA GLU A 174 -29.28 1.11 26.73
C GLU A 174 -28.39 1.94 27.66
N GLU A 175 -27.24 1.40 28.05
CA GLU A 175 -26.23 2.13 28.84
C GLU A 175 -25.73 3.37 28.08
N LEU A 176 -25.42 3.22 26.78
CA LEU A 176 -24.97 4.32 25.92
C LEU A 176 -26.04 5.42 25.78
N ALA A 177 -27.32 5.05 25.72
CA ALA A 177 -28.43 6.01 25.66
C ALA A 177 -28.57 6.85 26.95
N ALA A 178 -28.04 6.37 28.08
CA ALA A 178 -28.03 7.08 29.36
C ALA A 178 -26.74 7.87 29.61
N VAL A 179 -25.73 7.80 28.73
CA VAL A 179 -24.43 8.48 28.91
C VAL A 179 -24.62 10.00 28.84
N THR A 180 -24.10 10.71 29.85
CA THR A 180 -24.12 12.19 29.92
C THR A 180 -22.73 12.84 29.75
N ILE A 181 -21.66 12.09 30.00
CA ILE A 181 -20.28 12.55 29.85
C ILE A 181 -19.52 11.51 29.02
N LEU A 182 -19.01 11.94 27.86
CA LEU A 182 -18.16 11.12 26.99
C LEU A 182 -16.70 11.57 27.14
N CYS A 183 -15.87 10.73 27.75
CA CYS A 183 -14.42 10.92 27.74
C CYS A 183 -13.86 10.28 26.47
N SER A 184 -13.43 11.11 25.52
CA SER A 184 -12.85 10.64 24.25
C SER A 184 -11.34 10.81 24.29
N ASP A 185 -10.60 9.80 23.82
CA ASP A 185 -9.17 9.93 23.59
C ASP A 185 -8.91 10.82 22.37
N LYS A 186 -7.89 11.66 22.43
CA LYS A 186 -7.62 12.65 21.38
C LYS A 186 -7.23 11.96 20.08
N THR A 187 -6.24 11.07 20.15
CA THR A 187 -5.58 10.52 18.96
C THR A 187 -6.44 9.42 18.34
N GLY A 188 -6.81 9.57 17.07
CA GLY A 188 -7.59 8.56 16.35
C GLY A 188 -9.11 8.59 16.60
N THR A 189 -9.60 9.39 17.55
CA THR A 189 -11.05 9.64 17.74
C THR A 189 -11.42 11.09 17.43
N LEU A 190 -10.77 12.06 18.06
CA LEU A 190 -10.99 13.49 17.77
C LEU A 190 -10.15 13.98 16.60
N THR A 191 -9.01 13.33 16.32
CA THR A 191 -8.13 13.66 15.21
C THR A 191 -8.06 12.53 14.20
N GLN A 192 -7.94 12.88 12.91
CA GLN A 192 -7.88 11.92 11.80
C GLN A 192 -6.54 11.16 11.71
N ASN A 193 -5.67 11.27 12.71
CA ASN A 193 -4.30 10.76 12.72
C ASN A 193 -3.51 11.08 11.43
N LYS A 194 -3.88 12.17 10.75
CA LYS A 194 -3.26 12.66 9.52
C LYS A 194 -2.51 13.95 9.87
N LEU A 195 -1.21 13.80 10.07
CA LEU A 195 -0.34 14.91 10.43
C LEU A 195 0.01 15.71 9.16
N VAL A 196 0.27 17.01 9.33
CA VAL A 196 0.71 17.91 8.27
C VAL A 196 1.82 18.79 8.82
N ILE A 197 2.89 18.97 8.04
CA ILE A 197 3.96 19.90 8.37
C ILE A 197 3.64 21.25 7.72
N ASP A 198 3.49 22.28 8.55
CA ASP A 198 3.42 23.67 8.09
C ASP A 198 4.85 24.21 7.90
N LYS A 199 5.27 24.33 6.64
CA LYS A 199 6.63 24.71 6.26
C LYS A 199 7.02 26.11 6.78
N ASP A 200 6.06 27.00 6.96
CA ASP A 200 6.31 28.38 7.39
C ASP A 200 6.63 28.49 8.89
N THR A 201 6.35 27.42 9.65
CA THR A 201 6.55 27.39 11.11
C THR A 201 7.83 26.65 11.54
N ILE A 202 8.62 26.16 10.58
CA ILE A 202 9.84 25.39 10.87
C ILE A 202 10.90 26.29 11.51
N VAL A 203 11.25 26.00 12.77
CA VAL A 203 12.34 26.69 13.49
C VAL A 203 13.67 26.02 13.19
N LYS A 204 14.61 26.79 12.66
CA LYS A 204 15.96 26.34 12.27
C LYS A 204 16.96 26.59 13.41
N TYR A 205 17.80 25.60 13.73
CA TYR A 205 18.91 25.71 14.69
C TYR A 205 20.29 25.70 14.01
N THR A 206 20.30 25.61 12.68
CA THR A 206 21.46 25.58 11.79
C THR A 206 21.13 26.39 10.53
N ASP A 207 22.13 26.68 9.69
CA ASP A 207 21.98 27.43 8.43
C ASP A 207 21.36 26.59 7.29
N VAL A 208 20.57 25.57 7.63
CA VAL A 208 19.97 24.61 6.69
C VAL A 208 18.56 25.08 6.32
N GLU A 209 18.18 25.04 5.04
CA GLU A 209 16.84 25.47 4.62
C GLU A 209 15.73 24.49 5.06
N PRO A 210 14.48 24.96 5.25
CA PRO A 210 13.38 24.11 5.73
C PRO A 210 13.12 22.88 4.86
N ASN A 211 13.29 23.01 3.53
CA ASN A 211 13.15 21.88 2.61
C ASN A 211 14.24 20.82 2.82
N ASP A 212 15.46 21.23 3.17
CA ASP A 212 16.54 20.29 3.48
C ASP A 212 16.32 19.57 4.80
N ILE A 213 15.73 20.26 5.79
CA ILE A 213 15.33 19.62 7.05
C ILE A 213 14.29 18.53 6.79
N ILE A 214 13.29 18.81 5.94
CA ILE A 214 12.27 17.82 5.54
C ILE A 214 12.93 16.66 4.78
N ARG A 215 13.90 16.93 3.90
CA ARG A 215 14.66 15.90 3.19
C ARG A 215 15.44 14.98 4.14
N TYR A 216 16.17 15.55 5.10
CA TYR A 216 16.89 14.75 6.10
C TYR A 216 15.96 13.94 7.00
N ALA A 217 14.80 14.51 7.34
CA ALA A 217 13.76 13.76 8.06
C ALA A 217 13.23 12.60 7.21
N ALA A 218 13.00 12.81 5.90
CA ALA A 218 12.53 11.77 4.98
C ALA A 218 13.52 10.62 4.84
N TYR A 219 14.83 10.88 4.88
CA TYR A 219 15.86 9.82 4.89
C TYR A 219 15.80 8.95 6.16
N ALA A 220 15.31 9.50 7.26
CA ALA A 220 15.14 8.80 8.53
C ALA A 220 13.76 8.14 8.67
N CYS A 221 12.88 8.22 7.67
CA CYS A 221 11.58 7.56 7.69
C CYS A 221 11.68 6.11 7.24
N ASN A 222 10.84 5.25 7.85
CA ASN A 222 10.72 3.86 7.39
C ASN A 222 9.79 3.78 6.18
N GLN A 223 10.30 3.30 5.04
CA GLN A 223 9.52 3.18 3.81
C GLN A 223 8.62 1.94 3.78
N GLU A 224 8.94 0.86 4.51
CA GLU A 224 8.16 -0.38 4.47
C GLU A 224 7.00 -0.40 5.47
N ASN A 225 7.19 0.24 6.63
CA ASN A 225 6.21 0.26 7.70
C ASN A 225 6.11 1.68 8.29
N SER A 226 5.50 2.57 7.51
CA SER A 226 5.40 3.99 7.84
C SER A 226 4.33 4.25 8.88
N ASP A 227 4.69 4.95 9.95
CA ASP A 227 3.72 5.49 10.89
C ASP A 227 3.10 6.81 10.37
N ALA A 228 2.18 7.40 11.14
CA ALA A 228 1.53 8.65 10.74
C ALA A 228 2.50 9.84 10.64
N ILE A 229 3.64 9.80 11.34
CA ILE A 229 4.67 10.82 11.30
C ILE A 229 5.52 10.65 10.03
N ASP A 230 5.97 9.42 9.76
CA ASP A 230 6.72 9.06 8.56
C ASP A 230 5.92 9.39 7.29
N THR A 231 4.64 9.03 7.26
CA THR A 231 3.76 9.34 6.13
C THR A 231 3.66 10.85 5.90
N CYS A 232 3.54 11.64 6.96
CA CYS A 232 3.47 13.10 6.88
C CYS A 232 4.77 13.71 6.33
N VAL A 233 5.93 13.20 6.76
CA VAL A 233 7.24 13.67 6.27
C VAL A 233 7.43 13.29 4.80
N LEU A 234 7.11 12.06 4.42
CA LEU A 234 7.22 11.56 3.04
C LEU A 234 6.26 12.31 2.09
N ASP A 235 5.03 12.58 2.53
CA ASP A 235 4.05 13.38 1.77
C ASP A 235 4.55 14.84 1.58
N SER A 236 5.21 15.40 2.59
CA SER A 236 5.74 16.77 2.56
C SER A 236 6.99 16.92 1.68
N PHE A 237 7.76 15.83 1.52
CA PHE A 237 8.94 15.75 0.65
C PHE A 237 8.56 15.53 -0.82
N GLY A 238 7.62 14.63 -1.09
CA GLY A 238 7.16 14.25 -2.44
C GLY A 238 7.69 12.89 -2.88
N LYS A 239 6.81 11.87 -2.86
CA LYS A 239 7.00 10.45 -3.27
C LYS A 239 8.30 9.75 -2.85
N ALA A 240 8.15 8.69 -2.06
CA ALA A 240 9.22 7.86 -1.48
C ALA A 240 10.18 7.20 -2.50
N ASP A 241 9.72 6.84 -3.71
CA ASP A 241 10.56 6.18 -4.74
C ASP A 241 11.82 6.99 -5.12
N SER A 242 11.81 8.31 -4.89
CA SER A 242 12.95 9.19 -5.14
C SER A 242 14.08 9.04 -4.12
N ILE A 243 13.80 8.55 -2.91
CA ILE A 243 14.79 8.49 -1.81
C ILE A 243 15.81 7.36 -2.05
N ASP A 244 15.34 6.20 -2.52
CA ASP A 244 16.20 5.05 -2.82
C ASP A 244 17.15 5.33 -3.99
N GLU A 245 16.80 6.27 -4.88
CA GLU A 245 17.68 6.77 -5.94
C GLU A 245 18.72 7.77 -5.42
N MET A 246 18.44 8.47 -4.31
CA MET A 246 19.30 9.50 -3.75
C MET A 246 20.31 8.98 -2.72
N ILE A 247 19.98 7.92 -1.97
CA ILE A 247 20.84 7.44 -0.87
C ILE A 247 20.99 5.91 -0.84
N ILE A 248 22.07 5.46 -0.20
CA ILE A 248 22.29 4.08 0.23
C ILE A 248 22.27 4.08 1.76
N VAL A 249 21.28 3.42 2.36
CA VAL A 249 21.17 3.30 3.82
C VAL A 249 22.20 2.28 4.32
N LYS A 250 23.06 2.68 5.25
CA LYS A 250 24.07 1.81 5.91
C LYS A 250 23.55 1.21 7.21
N SER A 251 22.83 2.00 8.00
CA SER A 251 22.28 1.59 9.29
C SER A 251 21.03 2.41 9.61
N PHE A 252 20.05 1.77 10.22
CA PHE A 252 18.79 2.40 10.62
C PHE A 252 18.45 1.98 12.06
N CYS A 253 18.17 2.94 12.92
CA CYS A 253 17.72 2.74 14.29
C CYS A 253 16.25 3.21 14.39
N PRO A 254 15.30 2.29 14.64
CA PRO A 254 13.88 2.62 14.68
C PRO A 254 13.54 3.50 15.89
N PHE A 255 12.33 4.07 15.88
CA PHE A 255 11.86 4.95 16.95
C PHE A 255 11.90 4.29 18.33
N ASP A 256 12.57 4.93 19.28
CA ASP A 256 12.59 4.54 20.69
C ASP A 256 11.72 5.51 21.53
N PRO A 257 10.68 5.02 22.24
CA PRO A 257 9.80 5.86 23.07
C PRO A 257 10.51 6.60 24.22
N THR A 258 11.67 6.09 24.69
CA THR A 258 12.41 6.67 25.80
C THR A 258 13.28 7.84 25.36
N THR A 259 14.03 7.67 24.27
CA THR A 259 14.88 8.71 23.68
C THR A 259 14.13 9.62 22.73
N LYS A 260 12.95 9.19 22.25
CA LYS A 260 12.06 9.87 21.29
C LYS A 260 12.78 10.23 19.98
N ARG A 261 13.59 9.31 19.46
CA ARG A 261 14.43 9.53 18.28
C ARG A 261 14.40 8.32 17.36
N THR A 262 14.54 8.62 16.08
CA THR A 262 14.81 7.70 14.97
C THR A 262 16.10 8.17 14.33
N GLU A 263 17.01 7.26 14.00
CA GLU A 263 18.32 7.62 13.46
C GLU A 263 18.65 6.80 12.22
N VAL A 264 19.33 7.42 11.26
CA VAL A 264 19.78 6.77 10.03
C VAL A 264 21.21 7.16 9.72
N ILE A 265 21.99 6.20 9.25
CA ILE A 265 23.32 6.42 8.67
C ILE A 265 23.21 6.07 7.19
N TYR A 266 23.49 7.03 6.31
CA TYR A 266 23.35 6.88 4.87
C TYR A 266 24.60 7.35 4.12
N GLN A 267 24.66 7.03 2.83
CA GLN A 267 25.64 7.52 1.87
C GLN A 267 24.90 8.04 0.64
N GLU A 268 25.15 9.28 0.24
CA GLU A 268 24.52 9.86 -0.95
C GLU A 268 25.02 9.19 -2.23
N LYS A 269 24.09 8.93 -3.16
CA LYS A 269 24.40 8.53 -4.53
C LYS A 269 24.68 9.82 -5.31
N SER A 270 25.88 9.97 -5.85
CA SER A 270 26.21 11.11 -6.72
C SER A 270 25.31 11.08 -7.96
N SER A 271 24.61 12.18 -8.22
CA SER A 271 23.80 12.37 -9.44
C SER A 271 24.65 12.53 -10.71
N ILE A 272 25.98 12.55 -10.59
CA ILE A 272 26.91 12.65 -11.71
C ILE A 272 27.40 11.25 -12.08
N LYS A 273 27.01 10.74 -13.25
CA LYS A 273 27.59 9.50 -13.79
C LYS A 273 29.00 9.78 -14.31
N VAL A 274 30.00 9.30 -13.57
CA VAL A 274 31.41 9.40 -13.96
C VAL A 274 31.70 8.33 -15.01
N LYS A 275 32.23 8.72 -16.16
CA LYS A 275 32.70 7.80 -17.21
C LYS A 275 34.22 7.86 -17.32
N MET A 276 34.89 6.72 -17.26
CA MET A 276 36.35 6.67 -17.44
C MET A 276 36.71 6.89 -18.92
N ILE A 277 37.69 7.73 -19.21
CA ILE A 277 38.27 7.89 -20.56
C ILE A 277 39.78 7.69 -20.42
N THR A 278 40.31 6.60 -20.97
CA THR A 278 41.75 6.29 -20.87
C THR A 278 42.36 5.84 -22.19
N GLY A 279 43.65 6.13 -22.37
CA GLY A 279 44.47 5.58 -23.44
C GLY A 279 44.97 4.16 -23.17
N ASP A 280 44.77 3.63 -21.96
CA ASP A 280 45.16 2.28 -21.59
C ASP A 280 44.32 1.22 -22.30
N GLN A 281 44.85 -0.01 -22.34
CA GLN A 281 44.12 -1.17 -22.86
C GLN A 281 42.88 -1.49 -21.99
N LEU A 282 41.86 -2.07 -22.62
CA LEU A 282 40.56 -2.35 -22.01
C LEU A 282 40.64 -3.12 -20.68
N GLU A 283 41.52 -4.12 -20.58
CA GLU A 283 41.64 -4.93 -19.38
C GLU A 283 42.16 -4.14 -18.18
N ILE A 284 43.08 -3.19 -18.41
CA ILE A 284 43.61 -2.29 -17.36
C ILE A 284 42.50 -1.33 -16.90
N ALA A 285 41.75 -0.79 -17.86
CA ALA A 285 40.63 0.10 -17.57
C ALA A 285 39.57 -0.61 -16.72
N LYS A 286 39.15 -1.82 -17.10
CA LYS A 286 38.16 -2.62 -16.36
C LYS A 286 38.60 -2.95 -14.94
N GLU A 287 39.84 -3.41 -14.76
CA GLU A 287 40.38 -3.70 -13.43
C GLU A 287 40.45 -2.44 -12.56
N THR A 288 40.85 -1.30 -13.15
CA THR A 288 40.87 -0.01 -12.47
C THR A 288 39.45 0.45 -12.09
N GLY A 289 38.47 0.30 -13.00
CA GLY A 289 37.07 0.60 -12.76
C GLY A 289 36.47 -0.21 -11.61
N ARG A 290 36.76 -1.51 -11.53
CA ARG A 290 36.34 -2.37 -10.41
C ARG A 290 36.91 -1.91 -9.07
N ARG A 291 38.20 -1.55 -9.04
CA ARG A 291 38.86 -1.07 -7.80
C ARG A 291 38.33 0.28 -7.34
N LEU A 292 37.95 1.14 -8.27
CA LEU A 292 37.35 2.45 -7.99
C LEU A 292 35.84 2.39 -7.74
N GLY A 293 35.20 1.24 -7.94
CA GLY A 293 33.75 1.07 -7.78
C GLY A 293 32.92 1.75 -8.89
N MET A 294 33.51 2.03 -10.05
CA MET A 294 32.83 2.68 -11.18
C MET A 294 32.09 1.70 -12.11
N GLY A 295 32.28 0.40 -11.92
CA GLY A 295 31.78 -0.65 -12.82
C GLY A 295 32.85 -1.17 -13.78
N ASP A 296 32.50 -2.20 -14.55
CA ASP A 296 33.39 -2.84 -15.53
C ASP A 296 32.79 -2.93 -16.95
N VAL A 297 31.68 -2.21 -17.20
CA VAL A 297 31.05 -2.11 -18.51
C VAL A 297 31.82 -1.08 -19.35
N MET A 298 33.01 -1.47 -19.80
CA MET A 298 33.89 -0.63 -20.61
C MET A 298 34.07 -1.20 -22.02
N TYR A 299 34.30 -0.30 -22.98
CA TYR A 299 34.45 -0.65 -24.40
C TYR A 299 35.68 0.03 -25.02
N VAL A 300 36.23 -0.57 -26.07
CA VAL A 300 37.15 0.10 -26.97
C VAL A 300 36.31 0.99 -27.89
N TYR A 301 36.59 2.30 -27.91
CA TYR A 301 35.74 3.25 -28.63
C TYR A 301 35.73 2.99 -30.16
N GLU A 302 36.87 2.59 -30.70
CA GLU A 302 37.02 2.30 -32.12
C GLU A 302 36.18 1.08 -32.57
N ASP A 303 36.01 0.08 -31.71
CA ASP A 303 35.14 -1.08 -31.98
C ASP A 303 33.66 -0.67 -32.04
N ILE A 304 33.26 0.34 -31.25
CA ILE A 304 31.89 0.86 -31.27
C ILE A 304 31.63 1.58 -32.60
N ILE A 305 32.55 2.42 -33.06
CA ILE A 305 32.38 3.17 -34.33
C ILE A 305 32.46 2.24 -35.53
N ASN A 306 33.42 1.31 -35.53
CA ASN A 306 33.64 0.38 -36.64
C ASN A 306 32.55 -0.69 -36.76
N SER A 307 31.63 -0.79 -35.80
CA SER A 307 30.41 -1.58 -35.93
C SER A 307 29.42 -1.03 -36.97
N LYS A 308 29.71 0.13 -37.58
CA LYS A 308 29.04 0.65 -38.79
C LYS A 308 29.33 -0.27 -39.98
N ASP A 309 28.57 -1.36 -40.10
CA ASP A 309 28.56 -2.19 -41.30
C ASP A 309 27.99 -1.34 -42.45
N GLY A 310 28.73 -1.26 -43.56
CA GLY A 310 28.50 -0.26 -44.59
C GLY A 310 27.16 -0.43 -45.31
N GLN A 311 26.11 0.26 -44.83
CA GLN A 311 25.03 0.91 -45.58
C GLN A 311 24.03 1.55 -44.59
N GLN A 312 23.90 2.88 -44.70
CA GLN A 312 22.88 3.75 -44.09
C GLN A 312 21.72 3.09 -43.34
N SER A 313 21.68 3.24 -42.01
CA SER A 313 20.44 3.26 -41.25
C SER A 313 20.59 4.14 -39.99
N SER A 314 19.57 4.95 -39.68
CA SER A 314 19.46 5.71 -38.43
C SER A 314 19.41 4.80 -37.18
N ILE A 315 19.14 3.51 -37.38
CA ILE A 315 18.99 2.48 -36.34
C ILE A 315 20.35 2.13 -35.73
N ASP A 316 21.45 2.18 -36.51
CA ASP A 316 22.79 1.89 -36.01
C ASP A 316 23.35 3.02 -35.15
N GLU A 317 22.97 4.27 -35.42
CA GLU A 317 23.40 5.42 -34.61
C GLU A 317 22.71 5.44 -33.24
N ASP A 318 21.42 5.10 -33.17
CA ASP A 318 20.71 4.97 -31.90
C ASP A 318 21.31 3.85 -31.03
N LYS A 319 21.73 2.74 -31.66
CA LYS A 319 22.39 1.64 -30.95
C LYS A 319 23.75 2.09 -30.38
N ILE A 320 24.55 2.79 -31.18
CA ILE A 320 25.84 3.35 -30.73
C ILE A 320 25.62 4.34 -29.58
N ASN A 321 24.67 5.27 -29.73
CA ASN A 321 24.35 6.28 -28.71
C ASN A 321 23.91 5.63 -27.40
N LYS A 322 23.08 4.58 -27.48
CA LYS A 322 22.68 3.80 -26.30
C LYS A 322 23.87 3.11 -25.63
N THR A 323 24.76 2.48 -26.41
CA THR A 323 25.98 1.86 -25.86
C THR A 323 26.89 2.89 -25.18
N VAL A 324 27.08 4.06 -25.81
CA VAL A 324 27.88 5.17 -25.24
C VAL A 324 27.29 5.69 -23.93
N LEU A 325 25.96 5.77 -23.82
CA LEU A 325 25.26 6.20 -22.61
C LEU A 325 25.34 5.16 -21.48
N GLU A 326 25.19 3.89 -21.80
CA GLU A 326 25.22 2.79 -20.84
C GLU A 326 26.64 2.52 -20.31
N ALA A 327 27.67 2.66 -21.15
CA ALA A 327 29.07 2.40 -20.80
C ALA A 327 29.56 3.17 -19.55
N ASP A 328 30.33 2.49 -18.70
CA ASP A 328 31.03 3.07 -17.55
C ASP A 328 32.38 3.69 -17.95
N GLY A 329 32.90 3.34 -19.13
CA GLY A 329 34.12 3.95 -19.64
C GLY A 329 34.56 3.49 -21.03
N PHE A 330 35.52 4.21 -21.58
CA PHE A 330 36.14 3.98 -22.88
C PHE A 330 37.65 3.82 -22.74
N ALA A 331 38.18 2.76 -23.34
CA ALA A 331 39.59 2.40 -23.33
C ALA A 331 40.22 2.56 -24.72
N SER A 332 41.55 2.59 -24.79
CA SER A 332 42.34 2.82 -26.00
C SER A 332 41.92 4.09 -26.75
N VAL A 333 41.64 5.17 -26.02
CA VAL A 333 41.08 6.40 -26.58
C VAL A 333 42.19 7.31 -27.09
N PHE A 334 42.13 7.67 -28.38
CA PHE A 334 43.00 8.67 -29.00
C PHE A 334 42.45 10.11 -28.81
N PRO A 335 43.28 11.15 -28.99
CA PRO A 335 42.83 12.54 -28.78
C PRO A 335 41.56 12.93 -29.55
N ASN A 336 41.43 12.50 -30.82
CA ASN A 336 40.24 12.77 -31.63
C ASN A 336 38.99 12.09 -31.06
N HIS A 337 39.14 10.88 -30.50
CA HIS A 337 38.03 10.13 -29.92
C HIS A 337 37.46 10.83 -28.67
N LYS A 338 38.31 11.48 -27.86
CA LYS A 338 37.85 12.24 -26.69
C LYS A 338 36.86 13.36 -27.09
N PHE A 339 37.17 14.07 -28.17
CA PHE A 339 36.30 15.10 -28.71
C PHE A 339 34.96 14.53 -29.19
N GLU A 340 34.99 13.44 -29.97
CA GLU A 340 33.78 12.81 -30.50
C GLU A 340 32.87 12.23 -29.41
N ILE A 341 33.44 11.64 -28.34
CA ILE A 341 32.66 11.12 -27.21
C ILE A 341 31.89 12.27 -26.53
N VAL A 342 32.55 13.40 -26.29
CA VAL A 342 31.92 14.57 -25.67
C VAL A 342 30.84 15.14 -26.58
N GLU A 343 31.13 15.32 -27.87
CA GLU A 343 30.17 15.83 -28.85
C GLU A 343 28.93 14.94 -28.95
N ARG A 344 29.11 13.62 -29.02
CA ARG A 344 27.99 12.66 -29.11
C ARG A 344 27.11 12.68 -27.85
N LEU A 345 27.71 12.77 -26.67
CA LEU A 345 26.95 12.91 -25.42
C LEU A 345 26.17 14.24 -25.36
N GLN A 346 26.75 15.32 -25.90
CA GLN A 346 26.07 16.61 -26.02
C GLN A 346 24.93 16.59 -27.03
N ASP A 347 25.10 15.92 -28.18
CA ASP A 347 24.06 15.75 -29.20
C ASP A 347 22.85 14.95 -28.66
N MET A 348 23.10 14.06 -27.69
CA MET A 348 22.05 13.36 -26.94
C MET A 348 21.36 14.21 -25.86
N GLY A 349 21.77 15.48 -25.69
CA GLY A 349 21.18 16.43 -24.74
C GLY A 349 21.78 16.39 -23.34
N HIS A 350 22.90 15.69 -23.12
CA HIS A 350 23.57 15.68 -21.82
C HIS A 350 24.54 16.86 -21.67
N LEU A 351 24.55 17.48 -20.49
CA LEU A 351 25.60 18.42 -20.11
C LEU A 351 26.84 17.63 -19.70
N VAL A 352 27.94 17.84 -20.42
CA VAL A 352 29.17 17.07 -20.24
C VAL A 352 30.24 17.95 -19.62
N ALA A 353 30.75 17.51 -18.47
CA ALA A 353 32.00 17.99 -17.92
C ALA A 353 33.12 17.03 -18.31
N MET A 354 34.28 17.54 -18.70
CA MET A 354 35.44 16.73 -19.06
C MET A 354 36.66 17.19 -18.27
N THR A 355 37.41 16.24 -17.74
CA THR A 355 38.70 16.48 -17.09
C THR A 355 39.86 16.17 -18.04
N GLY A 356 40.94 16.94 -17.98
CA GLY A 356 42.15 16.69 -18.78
C GLY A 356 43.39 17.41 -18.25
N ASP A 357 44.55 16.94 -18.67
CA ASP A 357 45.87 17.39 -18.19
C ASP A 357 46.79 17.83 -19.34
N GLY A 358 46.69 17.13 -20.47
CA GLY A 358 47.59 17.29 -21.61
C GLY A 358 47.11 18.24 -22.71
N VAL A 359 48.03 18.61 -23.60
CA VAL A 359 47.75 19.41 -24.81
C VAL A 359 46.72 18.72 -25.71
N ASN A 360 46.71 17.39 -25.69
CA ASN A 360 45.80 16.54 -26.47
C ASN A 360 44.34 16.64 -26.01
N ASP A 361 44.10 17.07 -24.77
CA ASP A 361 42.76 17.18 -24.21
C ASP A 361 42.15 18.56 -24.46
N ALA A 362 42.96 19.55 -24.84
CA ALA A 362 42.51 20.92 -25.05
C ALA A 362 41.30 21.06 -25.99
N PRO A 363 41.22 20.35 -27.16
CA PRO A 363 40.04 20.44 -28.02
C PRO A 363 38.77 19.90 -27.36
N ALA A 364 38.87 18.80 -26.62
CA ALA A 364 37.74 18.16 -25.98
C ALA A 364 37.30 18.91 -24.71
N LEU A 365 38.25 19.49 -23.96
CA LEU A 365 37.99 20.42 -22.86
C LEU A 365 37.23 21.67 -23.33
N ALA A 366 37.60 22.22 -24.47
CA ALA A 366 36.94 23.40 -25.04
C ALA A 366 35.54 23.08 -25.62
N LYS A 367 35.33 21.84 -26.08
CA LYS A 367 34.02 21.37 -26.59
C LYS A 367 33.05 21.06 -25.46
N ALA A 368 33.53 20.51 -24.34
CA ALA A 368 32.72 20.19 -23.18
C ALA A 368 31.97 21.42 -22.65
N ASN A 369 30.79 21.22 -22.05
CA ASN A 369 30.05 22.31 -21.42
C ASN A 369 30.86 22.93 -20.29
N VAL A 370 31.61 22.08 -19.57
CA VAL A 370 32.56 22.48 -18.55
C VAL A 370 33.86 21.68 -18.71
N GLY A 371 34.88 22.29 -19.33
CA GLY A 371 36.24 21.76 -19.30
C GLY A 371 36.91 22.00 -17.95
N VAL A 372 37.50 20.97 -17.36
CA VAL A 372 38.19 21.03 -16.06
C VAL A 372 39.64 20.59 -16.24
N ALA A 373 40.59 21.51 -16.03
CA ALA A 373 42.00 21.20 -16.01
C ALA A 373 42.43 20.74 -14.60
N VAL A 374 43.16 19.62 -14.51
CA VAL A 374 43.73 19.13 -13.25
C VAL A 374 44.85 20.04 -12.74
N SER A 375 45.24 19.90 -11.47
CA SER A 375 46.20 20.80 -10.80
C SER A 375 47.59 20.84 -11.44
N ASP A 376 48.01 19.73 -12.04
CA ASP A 376 49.28 19.55 -12.73
C ASP A 376 49.16 19.66 -14.27
N ALA A 377 48.02 20.16 -14.76
CA ALA A 377 47.78 20.33 -16.18
C ALA A 377 48.73 21.33 -16.85
N CYS A 378 49.05 21.08 -18.12
CA CYS A 378 49.86 21.98 -18.94
C CYS A 378 49.14 23.31 -19.24
N ASP A 379 49.89 24.35 -19.60
CA ASP A 379 49.33 25.67 -19.92
C ASP A 379 48.25 25.64 -21.01
N ALA A 380 48.38 24.75 -21.99
CA ALA A 380 47.39 24.59 -23.05
C ALA A 380 46.06 24.05 -22.52
N ALA A 381 46.09 23.04 -21.64
CA ALA A 381 44.88 22.49 -21.03
C ALA A 381 44.23 23.49 -20.06
N ARG A 382 45.04 24.21 -19.27
CA ARG A 382 44.54 25.28 -18.38
C ARG A 382 43.87 26.43 -19.15
N SER A 383 44.42 26.79 -20.31
CA SER A 383 43.84 27.85 -21.15
C SER A 383 42.56 27.41 -21.87
N ALA A 384 42.37 26.11 -22.10
CA ALA A 384 41.20 25.57 -22.78
C ALA A 384 40.05 25.23 -21.80
N ALA A 385 40.38 24.96 -20.53
CA ALA A 385 39.41 24.62 -19.50
C ALA A 385 38.70 25.86 -18.93
N ALA A 386 37.44 25.69 -18.53
CA ALA A 386 36.67 26.70 -17.82
C ALA A 386 37.01 26.74 -16.31
N ILE A 387 37.43 25.60 -15.75
CA ILE A 387 37.79 25.45 -14.33
C ILE A 387 39.19 24.84 -14.26
N VAL A 388 40.03 25.35 -13.35
CA VAL A 388 41.36 24.79 -13.05
C VAL A 388 41.37 24.36 -11.59
N LEU A 389 41.64 23.08 -11.34
CA LEU A 389 41.75 22.55 -9.98
C LEU A 389 43.06 22.97 -9.33
N THR A 390 43.04 23.27 -8.04
CA THR A 390 44.24 23.59 -7.26
C THR A 390 44.86 22.35 -6.60
N GLU A 391 44.08 21.29 -6.45
CA GLU A 391 44.50 20.01 -5.87
C GLU A 391 44.03 18.85 -6.76
N PRO A 392 44.75 17.72 -6.79
CA PRO A 392 44.36 16.56 -7.57
C PRO A 392 43.23 15.80 -6.87
N GLY A 393 42.28 15.28 -7.66
CA GLY A 393 41.24 14.39 -7.15
C GLY A 393 39.86 14.67 -7.73
N LEU A 394 39.12 13.60 -7.99
CA LEU A 394 37.75 13.67 -8.51
C LEU A 394 36.76 14.18 -7.45
N SER A 395 37.05 13.97 -6.16
CA SER A 395 36.19 14.41 -5.05
C SER A 395 35.93 15.91 -5.10
N ILE A 396 36.96 16.72 -5.39
CA ILE A 396 36.86 18.18 -5.45
C ILE A 396 35.84 18.63 -6.49
N ILE A 397 35.77 17.94 -7.64
CA ILE A 397 34.81 18.25 -8.69
C ILE A 397 33.39 17.92 -8.23
N ILE A 398 33.20 16.74 -7.62
CA ILE A 398 31.90 16.31 -7.11
C ILE A 398 31.43 17.27 -6.01
N ASP A 399 32.31 17.60 -5.06
CA ASP A 399 32.03 18.53 -3.96
C ASP A 399 31.69 19.93 -4.50
N ALA A 400 32.41 20.41 -5.51
CA ALA A 400 32.13 21.70 -6.16
C ALA A 400 30.75 21.70 -6.86
N VAL A 401 30.41 20.62 -7.58
CA VAL A 401 29.10 20.51 -8.23
C VAL A 401 27.99 20.42 -7.20
N HIS A 402 28.16 19.64 -6.13
CA HIS A 402 27.17 19.55 -5.05
C HIS A 402 26.99 20.89 -4.34
N ALA A 403 28.07 21.61 -4.04
CA ALA A 403 28.01 22.93 -3.41
C ALA A 403 27.28 23.96 -4.30
N TYR A 404 27.54 23.98 -5.61
CA TYR A 404 26.89 24.90 -6.55
C TYR A 404 25.44 24.51 -6.88
N ALA A 405 25.14 23.23 -7.01
CA ALA A 405 23.77 22.76 -7.20
C ALA A 405 22.91 23.15 -5.99
N PHE A 406 23.46 22.99 -4.79
CA PHE A 406 22.80 23.37 -3.54
C PHE A 406 22.56 24.89 -3.42
N SER A 407 23.55 25.73 -3.78
CA SER A 407 23.38 27.19 -3.72
C SER A 407 22.36 27.72 -4.75
N THR A 408 22.40 27.21 -5.98
CA THR A 408 21.54 27.71 -7.07
C THR A 408 20.07 27.28 -6.89
N TYR A 409 19.82 26.11 -6.33
CA TYR A 409 18.46 25.66 -6.00
C TYR A 409 17.79 26.56 -4.94
N ASN A 410 18.58 27.10 -4.02
CA ASN A 410 18.10 28.01 -2.98
C ASN A 410 17.83 29.44 -3.50
N GLU A 411 18.54 29.92 -4.52
CA GLU A 411 18.25 31.24 -5.12
C GLU A 411 17.05 31.21 -6.08
N GLY A 412 16.74 30.07 -6.71
CA GLY A 412 15.65 29.94 -7.71
C GLY A 412 14.22 30.05 -7.16
N PHE A 413 14.01 29.94 -5.85
CA PHE A 413 12.71 30.14 -5.19
C PHE A 413 12.64 31.42 -4.35
N GLY A 414 13.65 32.28 -4.44
CA GLY A 414 13.74 33.55 -3.72
C GLY A 414 13.58 34.77 -4.61
N SER A 415 12.57 34.85 -5.47
CA SER A 415 11.98 36.13 -5.96
C SER A 415 10.92 35.90 -7.04
N SER A 416 9.67 35.66 -6.61
CA SER A 416 8.47 36.07 -7.34
C SER A 416 7.26 36.04 -6.42
#